data_AF-A0A4Y3QSC3-F1
#
_entry.id   AF-A0A4Y3QSC3-F1
#
_cell.length_a   1.000
_cell.length_b   1.000
_cell.length_c   1.000
_cell.angle_alpha   90.00
_cell.angle_beta   90.00
_cell.angle_gamma   90.00
#
_symmetry.space_group_name_H-M   'P 1'
#
loop_
_entity.id
_entity.type
_entity.pdbx_description
1 polymer ?
#
loop_
_entity_poly.entity_id
_entity_poly.type
_entity_poly.pdbx_seq_one_letter_code
_entity_poly.pdbx_strand_id
1 'polypeptide(L)'
;MASLKNHPGMWLRDDAAAAINALEDKHGVIRINSAGRTVAEQNDLIRRFDRGEPGIYMPARPAETSTHVKDGGIAVDVYNFTDDRAKLEEFGFEWYGPSDKVHYTFRGRPAPAPAPAAAVDWNAGSVPAQGGGYNPFGIAWTAGLQKIAALYGYSGGPDQKFGAGSMAGFAEFLRRNWGYSGNDELGPVMWAAIARWLRARWGYVGDDVPGPVMRGALAHAEAENYKAL
;
A
#
# COMPACT_ATOMS: atom_id res chain seq x y z
N MET A 1 -21.42 1.82 1.58
CA MET A 1 -21.14 3.13 0.97
C MET A 1 -21.21 4.15 2.09
N ALA A 2 -20.18 4.97 2.24
CA ALA A 2 -20.06 5.93 3.31
C ALA A 2 -20.10 7.36 2.74
N SER A 3 -20.71 8.27 3.50
CA SER A 3 -20.72 9.69 3.16
C SER A 3 -19.34 10.30 3.38
N LEU A 4 -18.97 11.25 2.52
CA LEU A 4 -17.76 12.04 2.68
C LEU A 4 -17.96 13.11 3.76
N LYS A 5 -17.05 13.17 4.73
CA LYS A 5 -17.17 14.01 5.94
C LYS A 5 -17.40 15.49 5.63
N ASN A 6 -16.68 16.01 4.64
CA ASN A 6 -16.69 17.43 4.29
C ASN A 6 -17.46 17.75 2.99
N HIS A 7 -18.12 16.76 2.38
CA HIS A 7 -18.83 16.91 1.09
C HIS A 7 -20.27 16.42 1.21
N PRO A 8 -21.19 17.24 1.74
CA PRO A 8 -22.59 16.85 1.92
C PRO A 8 -23.23 16.35 0.62
N GLY A 9 -23.90 15.19 0.70
CA GLY A 9 -24.54 14.55 -0.45
C GLY A 9 -23.61 13.69 -1.32
N MET A 10 -22.30 13.70 -1.06
CA MET A 10 -21.34 12.84 -1.74
C MET A 10 -21.00 11.59 -0.93
N TRP A 11 -20.81 10.47 -1.62
CA TRP A 11 -20.49 9.19 -1.02
C TRP A 11 -19.50 8.40 -1.87
N LEU A 12 -18.82 7.43 -1.27
CA LEU A 12 -17.96 6.45 -1.94
C LEU A 12 -18.13 5.07 -1.28
N ARG A 13 -17.47 4.05 -1.83
CA ARG A 13 -17.20 2.80 -1.11
C ARG A 13 -16.43 3.12 0.18
N ASP A 14 -16.68 2.35 1.23
CA ASP A 14 -16.28 2.69 2.60
C ASP A 14 -14.77 2.92 2.77
N ASP A 15 -13.94 2.14 2.08
CA ASP A 15 -12.47 2.27 2.07
C ASP A 15 -11.99 3.53 1.32
N ALA A 16 -12.58 3.83 0.17
CA ALA A 16 -12.30 5.04 -0.60
C ALA A 16 -12.76 6.31 0.14
N ALA A 17 -13.92 6.26 0.81
CA ALA A 17 -14.39 7.34 1.67
C ALA A 17 -13.45 7.59 2.85
N ALA A 18 -12.98 6.53 3.50
CA ALA A 18 -11.99 6.64 4.58
C ALA A 18 -10.67 7.24 4.09
N ALA A 19 -10.24 6.93 2.86
CA ALA A 19 -9.06 7.51 2.26
C ALA A 19 -9.21 9.02 2.00
N ILE A 20 -10.34 9.48 1.45
CA ILE A 20 -10.62 10.92 1.28
C ILE A 20 -10.66 11.63 2.63
N ASN A 21 -11.38 11.08 3.62
CA ASN A 21 -11.47 11.70 4.94
C ASN A 21 -10.07 11.85 5.57
N ALA A 22 -9.22 10.82 5.46
CA ALA A 22 -7.87 10.87 5.98
C ALA A 22 -6.95 11.83 5.18
N LEU A 23 -7.16 11.98 3.87
CA LEU A 23 -6.47 12.97 3.03
C LEU A 23 -6.79 14.37 3.54
N GLU A 24 -8.06 14.66 3.78
CA GLU A 24 -8.49 15.99 4.22
C GLU A 24 -8.11 16.29 5.67
N ASP A 25 -8.09 15.28 6.53
CA ASP A 25 -7.56 15.41 7.89
C ASP A 25 -6.06 15.78 7.88
N LYS A 26 -5.29 15.35 6.85
CA LYS A 26 -3.85 15.65 6.72
C LYS A 26 -3.56 16.95 5.98
N HIS A 27 -4.21 17.19 4.84
CA HIS A 27 -3.86 18.25 3.89
C HIS A 27 -4.87 19.39 3.85
N GLY A 28 -5.93 19.32 4.66
CA GLY A 28 -7.08 20.21 4.59
C GLY A 28 -8.10 19.78 3.54
N VAL A 29 -9.29 20.38 3.61
CA VAL A 29 -10.41 20.08 2.71
C VAL A 29 -10.04 20.41 1.26
N ILE A 30 -10.24 19.46 0.35
CA ILE A 30 -10.05 19.66 -1.09
C ILE A 30 -11.40 19.88 -1.77
N ARG A 31 -11.43 20.44 -2.99
CA ARG A 31 -12.70 20.65 -3.71
C ARG A 31 -13.01 19.45 -4.61
N ILE A 32 -14.00 18.65 -4.20
CA ILE A 32 -14.53 17.53 -4.98
C ILE A 32 -15.75 18.03 -5.77
N ASN A 33 -15.75 17.82 -7.09
CA ASN A 33 -16.85 18.16 -7.98
C ASN A 33 -17.88 17.03 -8.06
N SER A 34 -17.40 15.78 -8.01
CA SER A 34 -18.26 14.61 -8.09
C SER A 34 -17.60 13.39 -7.41
N ALA A 35 -18.43 12.48 -6.90
CA ALA A 35 -18.01 11.24 -6.24
C ALA A 35 -18.89 10.07 -6.71
N GLY A 36 -19.26 9.14 -5.84
CA GLY A 36 -20.15 8.03 -6.15
C GLY A 36 -21.47 8.48 -6.79
N ARG A 37 -21.94 7.69 -7.76
CA ARG A 37 -23.19 7.85 -8.49
C ARG A 37 -23.92 6.50 -8.52
N THR A 38 -25.23 6.56 -8.49
CA THR A 38 -26.09 5.43 -8.80
C THR A 38 -26.14 5.19 -10.31
N VAL A 39 -26.57 3.99 -10.72
CA VAL A 39 -26.83 3.67 -12.13
C VAL A 39 -27.86 4.64 -12.73
N ALA A 40 -28.85 5.08 -11.96
CA ALA A 40 -29.88 6.02 -12.40
C ALA A 40 -29.30 7.42 -12.68
N GLU A 41 -28.46 7.94 -11.80
CA GLU A 41 -27.77 9.23 -11.98
C GLU A 41 -26.81 9.21 -13.17
N GLN A 42 -26.07 8.11 -13.35
CA GLN A 42 -25.19 7.96 -14.51
C GLN A 42 -25.98 7.87 -15.81
N ASN A 43 -27.11 7.15 -15.83
CA ASN A 43 -28.01 7.14 -16.99
C ASN A 43 -28.62 8.51 -17.27
N ASP A 44 -28.87 9.33 -16.24
CA ASP A 44 -29.30 10.71 -16.46
C ASP A 44 -28.22 11.55 -17.14
N LEU A 45 -26.97 11.45 -16.67
CA LEU A 45 -25.83 12.11 -17.31
C LEU A 45 -25.66 11.69 -18.78
N ILE A 46 -25.80 10.41 -19.08
CA ILE A 46 -25.80 9.84 -20.44
C ILE A 46 -26.87 10.51 -21.30
N ARG A 47 -28.12 10.59 -20.81
CA ARG A 47 -29.23 11.24 -21.55
C ARG A 47 -28.99 12.74 -21.75
N ARG A 48 -28.46 13.44 -20.74
CA ARG A 48 -28.14 14.87 -20.84
C ARG A 48 -27.08 15.13 -21.91
N PHE A 49 -26.04 14.29 -21.96
CA PHE A 49 -25.04 14.32 -23.03
C PHE A 49 -25.65 14.05 -24.41
N ASP A 50 -26.52 13.03 -24.52
CA ASP A 50 -27.19 12.69 -25.79
C ASP A 50 -28.13 13.79 -26.31
N ARG A 51 -28.69 14.60 -25.41
CA ARG A 51 -29.45 15.81 -25.77
C ARG A 51 -28.58 17.00 -26.18
N GLY A 52 -27.26 16.88 -26.09
CA GLY A 52 -26.32 17.95 -26.41
C GLY A 52 -26.28 19.06 -25.36
N GLU A 53 -26.56 18.75 -24.09
CA GLU A 53 -26.43 19.75 -23.03
C GLU A 53 -24.98 20.27 -22.93
N PRO A 54 -24.78 21.60 -22.93
CA PRO A 54 -23.44 22.18 -22.95
C PRO A 54 -22.67 21.89 -21.66
N GLY A 55 -21.35 21.69 -21.79
CA GLY A 55 -20.44 21.51 -20.66
C GLY A 55 -20.39 20.08 -20.09
N ILE A 56 -21.03 19.10 -20.74
CA ILE A 56 -20.97 17.69 -20.35
C ILE A 56 -19.94 16.97 -21.23
N TYR A 57 -18.93 16.37 -20.60
CA TYR A 57 -17.99 15.48 -21.27
C TYR A 57 -18.60 14.10 -21.51
N MET A 58 -18.07 13.36 -22.49
CA MET A 58 -18.59 12.05 -22.86
C MET A 58 -18.60 11.11 -21.64
N PRO A 59 -19.78 10.68 -21.16
CA PRO A 59 -19.87 9.83 -19.98
C PRO A 59 -19.53 8.37 -20.34
N ALA A 60 -19.05 7.62 -19.34
CA ALA A 60 -18.85 6.18 -19.47
C ALA A 60 -20.17 5.44 -19.83
N ARG A 61 -20.06 4.47 -20.74
CA ARG A 61 -21.17 3.65 -21.24
C ARG A 61 -20.77 2.16 -21.27
N PRO A 62 -21.70 1.22 -21.00
CA PRO A 62 -22.99 1.44 -20.33
C PRO A 62 -22.79 2.01 -18.91
N ALA A 63 -23.86 2.49 -18.25
CA ALA A 63 -23.74 3.22 -16.98
C ALA A 63 -22.94 2.48 -15.90
N GLU A 64 -23.04 1.15 -15.89
CA GLU A 64 -22.39 0.22 -14.98
C GLU A 64 -20.87 0.13 -15.17
N THR A 65 -20.30 0.66 -16.27
CA THR A 65 -18.83 0.66 -16.45
C THR A 65 -18.14 1.85 -15.78
N SER A 66 -18.92 2.88 -15.42
CA SER A 66 -18.44 4.07 -14.73
C SER A 66 -17.84 3.71 -13.37
N THR A 67 -16.61 4.14 -13.08
CA THR A 67 -15.95 4.01 -11.76
C THR A 67 -16.64 4.81 -10.66
N HIS A 68 -17.48 5.78 -11.02
CA HIS A 68 -18.40 6.43 -10.08
C HIS A 68 -19.56 5.51 -9.66
N VAL A 69 -19.88 4.48 -10.45
CA VAL A 69 -21.01 3.57 -10.21
C VAL A 69 -20.53 2.20 -9.73
N LYS A 70 -19.68 1.55 -10.52
CA LYS A 70 -19.19 0.20 -10.22
C LYS A 70 -18.34 0.18 -8.97
N ASP A 71 -18.21 -1.03 -8.41
CA ASP A 71 -17.44 -1.29 -7.20
C ASP A 71 -17.85 -0.41 -6.01
N GLY A 72 -19.10 0.07 -5.99
CA GLY A 72 -19.64 0.90 -4.91
C GLY A 72 -19.22 2.36 -4.95
N GLY A 73 -18.81 2.89 -6.11
CA GLY A 73 -18.38 4.28 -6.29
C GLY A 73 -16.99 4.52 -5.71
N ILE A 74 -15.97 4.30 -6.53
CA ILE A 74 -14.56 4.37 -6.13
C ILE A 74 -13.82 5.55 -6.77
N ALA A 75 -14.52 6.39 -7.53
CA ALA A 75 -13.93 7.52 -8.22
C ALA A 75 -14.38 8.87 -7.68
N VAL A 76 -13.48 9.84 -7.78
CA VAL A 76 -13.74 11.25 -7.52
C VAL A 76 -13.28 12.09 -8.71
N ASP A 77 -14.07 13.11 -9.03
CA ASP A 77 -13.65 14.19 -9.92
C ASP A 77 -13.33 15.43 -9.07
N VAL A 78 -12.11 15.97 -9.18
CA VAL A 78 -11.65 17.09 -8.35
C VAL A 78 -11.44 18.37 -9.15
N TYR A 79 -11.58 19.52 -8.50
CA TYR A 79 -11.42 20.82 -9.15
C TYR A 79 -9.95 21.17 -9.42
N ASN A 80 -9.09 21.08 -8.39
CA ASN A 80 -7.67 21.42 -8.48
C ASN A 80 -6.81 20.18 -8.82
N PHE A 81 -7.10 19.53 -9.95
CA PHE A 81 -6.49 18.25 -10.29
C PHE A 81 -4.95 18.26 -10.30
N THR A 82 -4.31 19.37 -10.63
CA THR A 82 -2.84 19.45 -10.63
C THR A 82 -2.30 19.49 -9.20
N ASP A 83 -2.84 20.35 -8.35
CA ASP A 83 -2.33 20.59 -6.98
C ASP A 83 -2.70 19.46 -6.01
N ASP A 84 -3.84 18.80 -6.24
CA ASP A 84 -4.31 17.72 -5.39
C ASP A 84 -3.79 16.34 -5.83
N ARG A 85 -3.17 16.24 -7.00
CA ARG A 85 -2.68 14.95 -7.55
C ARG A 85 -1.81 14.18 -6.57
N ALA A 86 -0.75 14.79 -6.05
CA ALA A 86 0.20 14.11 -5.16
C ALA A 86 -0.46 13.67 -3.85
N LYS A 87 -1.41 14.48 -3.34
CA LYS A 87 -2.19 14.17 -2.14
C LYS A 87 -3.12 12.98 -2.40
N LEU A 88 -3.81 12.96 -3.54
CA LEU A 88 -4.70 11.87 -3.93
C LEU A 88 -3.93 10.56 -4.12
N GLU A 89 -2.80 10.61 -4.85
CA GLU A 89 -1.93 9.45 -5.08
C GLU A 89 -1.37 8.89 -3.77
N GLU A 90 -0.96 9.75 -2.82
CA GLU A 90 -0.53 9.34 -1.48
C GLU A 90 -1.61 8.52 -0.74
N PHE A 91 -2.88 8.81 -0.96
CA PHE A 91 -4.01 8.14 -0.31
C PHE A 91 -4.66 7.06 -1.20
N GLY A 92 -4.00 6.65 -2.29
CA GLY A 92 -4.40 5.49 -3.08
C GLY A 92 -5.34 5.76 -4.23
N PHE A 93 -5.45 7.02 -4.64
CA PHE A 93 -6.18 7.41 -5.84
C PHE A 93 -5.23 7.51 -7.03
N GLU A 94 -5.46 6.70 -8.06
CA GLU A 94 -4.74 6.74 -9.31
C GLU A 94 -5.36 7.79 -10.24
N TRP A 95 -4.55 8.69 -10.76
CA TRP A 95 -4.97 9.67 -11.75
C TRP A 95 -5.27 9.00 -13.10
N TYR A 96 -6.42 9.34 -13.69
CA TYR A 96 -6.83 8.74 -14.97
C TYR A 96 -5.91 9.09 -16.13
N GLY A 97 -5.38 10.33 -16.13
CA GLY A 97 -4.50 10.82 -17.19
C GLY A 97 -5.09 11.98 -17.99
N PRO A 98 -4.42 12.37 -19.10
CA PRO A 98 -4.73 13.61 -19.81
C PRO A 98 -6.10 13.63 -20.49
N SER A 99 -6.69 12.46 -20.78
CA SER A 99 -8.00 12.32 -21.40
C SER A 99 -9.15 12.69 -20.46
N ASP A 100 -8.95 12.58 -19.14
CA ASP A 100 -9.89 13.03 -18.12
C ASP A 100 -9.12 13.54 -16.89
N LYS A 101 -8.71 14.80 -16.96
CA LYS A 101 -7.72 15.38 -16.04
C LYS A 101 -8.23 15.45 -14.60
N VAL A 102 -9.54 15.56 -14.40
CA VAL A 102 -10.14 15.71 -13.07
C VAL A 102 -10.39 14.38 -12.38
N HIS A 103 -10.30 13.27 -13.11
CA HIS A 103 -10.74 11.97 -12.65
C HIS A 103 -9.65 11.18 -11.93
N TYR A 104 -10.01 10.63 -10.77
CA TYR A 104 -9.18 9.76 -9.98
C TYR A 104 -9.95 8.53 -9.53
N THR A 105 -9.32 7.36 -9.63
CA THR A 105 -9.91 6.09 -9.22
C THR A 105 -9.15 5.51 -8.02
N PHE A 106 -9.86 5.15 -6.95
CA PHE A 106 -9.25 4.50 -5.81
C PHE A 106 -8.79 3.07 -6.16
N ARG A 107 -7.52 2.77 -5.88
CA ARG A 107 -6.88 1.46 -6.10
C ARG A 107 -6.53 0.72 -4.80
N GLY A 108 -6.88 1.30 -3.66
CA GLY A 108 -6.39 0.87 -2.36
C GLY A 108 -5.30 1.81 -1.86
N ARG A 109 -5.25 2.01 -0.54
CA ARG A 109 -4.28 2.88 0.09
C ARG A 109 -2.88 2.24 -0.02
N PRO A 110 -1.86 2.94 -0.55
CA PRO A 110 -0.48 2.52 -0.37
C PRO A 110 -0.24 2.43 1.14
N ALA A 111 0.52 1.43 1.58
CA ALA A 111 0.97 1.46 2.95
C ALA A 111 1.73 2.78 3.19
N PRO A 112 1.57 3.41 4.37
CA PRO A 112 2.31 4.64 4.67
C PRO A 112 3.80 4.42 4.39
N ALA A 113 4.43 5.34 3.67
CA ALA A 113 5.87 5.46 3.73
C ALA A 113 6.26 5.68 5.21
N PRO A 114 7.25 4.96 5.76
CA PRO A 114 7.68 5.20 7.13
C PRO A 114 8.14 6.65 7.25
N ALA A 115 7.89 7.22 8.42
CA ALA A 115 8.44 8.51 8.79
C ALA A 115 9.96 8.51 8.56
N PRO A 116 10.55 9.63 8.11
CA PRO A 116 12.00 9.77 8.12
C PRO A 116 12.49 9.58 9.54
N ALA A 117 13.34 8.58 9.72
CA ALA A 117 13.90 8.18 11.00
C ALA A 117 14.56 9.38 11.72
N ALA A 118 14.05 9.72 12.91
CA ALA A 118 14.90 10.28 13.95
C ALA A 118 16.05 9.28 14.24
N ALA A 119 17.20 9.74 14.73
CA ALA A 119 18.26 8.85 15.18
C ALA A 119 17.77 8.01 16.38
N VAL A 120 17.16 6.86 16.09
CA VAL A 120 16.73 5.86 17.05
C VAL A 120 17.90 4.91 17.27
N ASP A 121 18.19 4.56 18.53
CA ASP A 121 19.01 3.39 18.81
C ASP A 121 18.21 2.15 18.40
N TRP A 122 18.46 1.70 17.16
CA TRP A 122 17.76 0.62 16.49
C TRP A 122 17.90 -0.76 17.15
N ASN A 123 18.65 -0.86 18.24
CA ASN A 123 18.91 -2.10 18.99
C ASN A 123 18.13 -2.18 20.31
N ALA A 124 17.26 -1.22 20.62
CA ALA A 124 16.50 -1.24 21.87
C ALA A 124 15.49 -2.42 21.91
N GLY A 125 15.89 -3.51 22.58
CA GLY A 125 15.07 -4.68 22.88
C GLY A 125 15.53 -6.00 22.27
N SER A 126 16.42 -5.97 21.28
CA SER A 126 17.01 -7.17 20.66
C SER A 126 18.31 -7.56 21.38
N VAL A 127 18.45 -8.83 21.75
CA VAL A 127 19.67 -9.35 22.36
C VAL A 127 20.63 -9.84 21.26
N PRO A 128 21.93 -9.49 21.33
CA PRO A 128 23.06 -10.36 21.04
C PRO A 128 22.80 -11.63 20.19
N ALA A 129 23.13 -11.74 18.90
CA ALA A 129 23.38 -13.03 18.30
C ALA A 129 24.63 -13.53 19.03
N GLN A 130 24.41 -14.23 20.15
CA GLN A 130 25.48 -14.73 20.99
C GLN A 130 26.16 -15.86 20.23
N GLY A 131 27.26 -15.51 19.56
CA GLY A 131 28.18 -16.46 18.95
C GLY A 131 27.74 -17.02 17.60
N GLY A 132 28.42 -16.57 16.54
CA GLY A 132 28.68 -17.36 15.31
C GLY A 132 27.48 -17.95 14.56
N GLY A 133 26.25 -17.56 14.86
CA GLY A 133 25.04 -18.07 14.21
C GLY A 133 25.01 -17.69 12.73
N TYR A 134 24.60 -18.63 11.87
CA TYR A 134 24.42 -18.38 10.45
C TYR A 134 23.29 -17.35 10.25
N ASN A 135 23.63 -16.21 9.64
CA ASN A 135 22.69 -15.18 9.21
C ASN A 135 22.92 -14.87 7.71
N PRO A 136 22.04 -15.33 6.81
CA PRO A 136 22.21 -15.14 5.38
C PRO A 136 21.92 -13.70 4.93
N PHE A 137 21.20 -12.91 5.73
CA PHE A 137 20.76 -11.55 5.37
C PHE A 137 21.82 -10.48 5.62
N GLY A 138 22.94 -10.83 6.27
CA GLY A 138 24.02 -9.92 6.66
C GLY A 138 23.53 -8.66 7.39
N ILE A 139 22.56 -8.84 8.27
CA ILE A 139 22.16 -7.89 9.32
C ILE A 139 22.66 -8.43 10.66
N ALA A 140 22.61 -7.63 11.73
CA ALA A 140 23.09 -8.07 13.04
C ALA A 140 22.17 -9.12 13.71
N TRP A 141 20.88 -9.08 13.38
CA TRP A 141 19.80 -9.76 14.10
C TRP A 141 18.86 -10.49 13.14
N THR A 142 18.22 -11.57 13.57
CA THR A 142 17.17 -12.24 12.81
C THR A 142 15.99 -12.73 13.65
N ALA A 143 16.00 -12.53 14.97
CA ALA A 143 14.95 -13.02 15.85
C ALA A 143 13.55 -12.53 15.43
N GLY A 144 13.41 -11.26 15.04
CA GLY A 144 12.14 -10.75 14.50
C GLY A 144 11.71 -11.45 13.20
N LEU A 145 12.66 -11.76 12.31
CA LEU A 145 12.38 -12.53 11.09
C LEU A 145 12.01 -13.98 11.40
N GLN A 146 12.59 -14.57 12.46
CA GLN A 146 12.22 -15.91 12.93
C GLN A 146 10.81 -15.95 13.52
N LYS A 147 10.36 -14.88 14.19
CA LYS A 147 8.98 -14.76 14.64
C LYS A 147 8.00 -14.73 13.46
N ILE A 148 8.35 -14.01 12.37
CA ILE A 148 7.58 -14.13 11.11
C ILE A 148 7.59 -15.57 10.63
N ALA A 149 8.77 -16.19 10.49
CA ALA A 149 8.86 -17.57 10.01
C ALA A 149 7.99 -18.54 10.82
N ALA A 150 7.87 -18.33 12.13
CA ALA A 150 7.08 -19.17 13.02
C ALA A 150 5.57 -19.15 12.69
N LEU A 151 5.05 -17.98 12.28
CA LEU A 151 3.67 -17.85 11.81
C LEU A 151 3.38 -18.63 10.52
N TYR A 152 4.43 -19.04 9.80
CA TYR A 152 4.34 -19.69 8.50
C TYR A 152 5.02 -21.08 8.48
N GLY A 153 5.07 -21.73 9.65
CA GLY A 153 5.40 -23.17 9.75
C GLY A 153 6.80 -23.48 10.30
N TYR A 154 7.61 -22.48 10.65
CA TYR A 154 8.82 -22.73 11.45
C TYR A 154 8.43 -23.10 12.89
N SER A 155 8.91 -24.25 13.37
CA SER A 155 8.56 -24.77 14.71
C SER A 155 9.58 -24.42 15.81
N GLY A 156 10.70 -23.78 15.46
CA GLY A 156 11.72 -23.35 16.41
C GLY A 156 11.42 -21.98 17.03
N GLY A 157 12.20 -21.62 18.05
CA GLY A 157 12.12 -20.32 18.71
C GLY A 157 13.06 -19.27 18.09
N PRO A 158 12.87 -17.97 18.38
CA PRO A 158 13.78 -16.92 17.98
C PRO A 158 15.11 -17.05 18.74
N ASP A 159 16.12 -17.62 18.08
CA ASP A 159 17.43 -17.94 18.65
C ASP A 159 18.60 -17.27 17.92
N GLN A 160 18.30 -16.32 17.01
CA GLN A 160 19.26 -15.62 16.15
C GLN A 160 20.02 -16.52 15.16
N LYS A 161 19.63 -17.79 15.02
CA LYS A 161 20.22 -18.75 14.09
C LYS A 161 19.26 -19.00 12.93
N PHE A 162 19.46 -18.26 11.85
CA PHE A 162 18.55 -18.31 10.70
C PHE A 162 18.85 -19.51 9.78
N GLY A 163 18.56 -20.70 10.28
CA GLY A 163 18.77 -21.97 9.57
C GLY A 163 17.67 -22.30 8.57
N ALA A 164 17.75 -23.51 8.01
CA ALA A 164 16.84 -24.00 6.96
C ALA A 164 15.36 -23.92 7.36
N GLY A 165 15.01 -24.26 8.61
CA GLY A 165 13.62 -24.17 9.09
C GLY A 165 13.10 -22.72 9.14
N SER A 166 13.91 -21.78 9.63
CA SER A 166 13.55 -20.36 9.62
C SER A 166 13.45 -19.82 8.20
N MET A 167 14.33 -20.27 7.30
CA MET A 167 14.30 -19.90 5.89
C MET A 167 13.05 -20.42 5.18
N ALA A 168 12.65 -21.67 5.41
CA ALA A 168 11.43 -22.23 4.83
C ALA A 168 10.17 -21.47 5.29
N GLY A 169 10.06 -21.19 6.60
CA GLY A 169 8.94 -20.40 7.11
C GLY A 169 8.92 -18.97 6.56
N PHE A 170 10.08 -18.33 6.46
CA PHE A 170 10.17 -16.97 5.91
C PHE A 170 9.91 -16.94 4.38
N ALA A 171 10.39 -17.94 3.65
CA ALA A 171 10.06 -18.12 2.25
C ALA A 171 8.54 -18.28 2.07
N GLU A 172 7.88 -19.10 2.88
CA GLU A 172 6.43 -19.30 2.84
C GLU A 172 5.65 -18.01 3.13
N PHE A 173 6.11 -17.20 4.09
CA PHE A 173 5.61 -15.84 4.30
C PHE A 173 5.68 -15.01 3.01
N LEU A 174 6.83 -15.01 2.33
CA LEU A 174 7.00 -14.26 1.08
C LEU A 174 6.15 -14.83 -0.06
N ARG A 175 5.92 -16.16 -0.11
CA ARG A 175 5.06 -16.78 -1.13
C ARG A 175 3.62 -16.33 -0.98
N ARG A 176 3.07 -16.44 0.24
CA ARG A 176 1.67 -16.14 0.53
C ARG A 176 1.31 -14.67 0.41
N ASN A 177 2.26 -13.78 0.73
CA ASN A 177 1.96 -12.35 0.88
C ASN A 177 2.63 -11.45 -0.16
N TRP A 178 3.73 -11.89 -0.79
CA TRP A 178 4.62 -11.01 -1.57
C TRP A 178 5.03 -11.60 -2.93
N GLY A 179 4.30 -12.61 -3.41
CA GLY A 179 4.46 -13.19 -4.74
C GLY A 179 5.83 -13.83 -4.95
N TYR A 180 6.45 -14.39 -3.91
CA TYR A 180 7.65 -15.19 -4.06
C TYR A 180 7.31 -16.56 -4.67
N SER A 181 8.13 -17.04 -5.60
CA SER A 181 7.93 -18.33 -6.29
C SER A 181 9.20 -19.18 -6.35
N GLY A 182 10.21 -18.87 -5.54
CA GLY A 182 11.49 -19.59 -5.49
C GLY A 182 11.54 -20.69 -4.43
N ASN A 183 12.72 -21.28 -4.28
CA ASN A 183 13.06 -22.31 -3.28
C ASN A 183 13.24 -21.72 -1.86
N ASP A 184 13.68 -22.52 -0.90
CA ASP A 184 13.92 -22.04 0.47
C ASP A 184 15.37 -21.55 0.64
N GLU A 185 15.90 -20.86 -0.38
CA GLU A 185 17.27 -20.36 -0.39
C GLU A 185 17.31 -18.87 -0.72
N LEU A 186 18.23 -18.16 -0.05
CA LEU A 186 18.40 -16.74 -0.27
C LEU A 186 19.11 -16.51 -1.61
N GLY A 187 18.37 -16.02 -2.59
CA GLY A 187 18.87 -15.68 -3.92
C GLY A 187 18.19 -14.43 -4.48
N PRO A 188 18.50 -14.04 -5.73
CA PRO A 188 17.97 -12.81 -6.35
C PRO A 188 16.44 -12.73 -6.33
N VAL A 189 15.76 -13.85 -6.56
CA VAL A 189 14.28 -13.91 -6.56
C VAL A 189 13.72 -13.65 -5.16
N MET A 190 14.38 -14.17 -4.11
CA MET A 190 13.95 -13.94 -2.73
C MET A 190 14.23 -12.49 -2.32
N TRP A 191 15.38 -11.93 -2.71
CA TRP A 191 15.69 -10.53 -2.47
C TRP A 191 14.70 -9.58 -3.13
N ALA A 192 14.25 -9.86 -4.35
CA ALA A 192 13.18 -9.10 -5.00
C ALA A 192 11.85 -9.18 -4.22
N ALA A 193 11.50 -10.35 -3.66
CA ALA A 193 10.32 -10.50 -2.82
C ALA A 193 10.45 -9.76 -1.47
N ILE A 194 11.62 -9.81 -0.85
CA ILE A 194 11.96 -9.03 0.34
C ILE A 194 11.83 -7.53 0.02
N ALA A 195 12.37 -7.06 -1.10
CA ALA A 195 12.28 -5.66 -1.52
C ALA A 195 10.81 -5.22 -1.70
N ARG A 196 9.95 -6.06 -2.27
CA ARG A 196 8.50 -5.80 -2.35
C ARG A 196 7.84 -5.69 -0.98
N TRP A 197 8.13 -6.63 -0.08
CA TRP A 197 7.66 -6.58 1.30
C TRP A 197 8.12 -5.30 2.02
N LEU A 198 9.41 -4.96 1.90
CA LEU A 198 10.00 -3.78 2.52
C LEU A 198 9.42 -2.49 1.94
N ARG A 199 9.18 -2.40 0.63
CA ARG A 199 8.48 -1.28 -0.01
C ARG A 199 7.07 -1.11 0.56
N ALA A 200 6.34 -2.22 0.65
CA ALA A 200 4.94 -2.22 1.00
C ALA A 200 4.64 -2.17 2.50
N ARG A 201 5.63 -2.34 3.39
CA ARG A 201 5.43 -2.24 4.85
C ARG A 201 6.30 -1.18 5.50
N TRP A 202 7.47 -0.93 4.92
CA TRP A 202 8.53 -0.13 5.50
C TRP A 202 9.10 0.87 4.48
N GLY A 203 8.33 1.21 3.43
CA GLY A 203 8.63 2.23 2.41
C GLY A 203 10.08 2.27 1.94
N TYR A 204 10.70 1.10 1.82
CA TYR A 204 12.04 0.97 1.27
C TYR A 204 12.08 1.54 -0.15
N VAL A 205 12.99 2.48 -0.41
CA VAL A 205 13.24 3.04 -1.75
C VAL A 205 14.65 2.62 -2.18
N GLY A 206 14.71 1.68 -3.11
CA GLY A 206 15.95 1.12 -3.65
C GLY A 206 15.66 0.02 -4.67
N ASP A 207 16.70 -0.57 -5.24
CA ASP A 207 16.59 -1.69 -6.19
C ASP A 207 16.33 -3.03 -5.48
N ASP A 208 16.25 -4.11 -6.26
CA ASP A 208 16.05 -5.48 -5.76
C ASP A 208 17.39 -6.17 -5.39
N VAL A 209 18.49 -5.41 -5.31
CA VAL A 209 19.83 -5.94 -5.05
C VAL A 209 20.17 -5.75 -3.56
N PRO A 210 20.70 -6.76 -2.87
CA PRO A 210 21.03 -6.65 -1.45
C PRO A 210 22.23 -5.74 -1.20
N GLY A 211 21.97 -4.45 -1.03
CA GLY A 211 22.94 -3.42 -0.64
C GLY A 211 22.77 -2.92 0.79
N PRO A 212 23.62 -1.96 1.23
CA PRO A 212 23.53 -1.36 2.57
C PRO A 212 22.15 -0.77 2.89
N VAL A 213 21.48 -0.16 1.90
CA VAL A 213 20.16 0.45 2.08
C VAL A 213 19.09 -0.62 2.36
N MET A 214 19.06 -1.69 1.56
CA MET A 214 18.12 -2.80 1.76
C MET A 214 18.36 -3.51 3.10
N ARG A 215 19.62 -3.71 3.48
CA ARG A 215 19.97 -4.33 4.78
C ARG A 215 19.58 -3.43 5.95
N GLY A 216 19.70 -2.11 5.82
CA GLY A 216 19.19 -1.16 6.80
C GLY A 216 17.66 -1.25 6.96
N ALA A 217 16.92 -1.30 5.85
CA ALA A 217 15.47 -1.47 5.88
C ALA A 217 15.05 -2.84 6.44
N LEU A 218 15.79 -3.91 6.12
CA LEU A 218 15.54 -5.24 6.66
C LEU A 218 15.85 -5.34 8.15
N ALA A 219 16.91 -4.68 8.63
CA ALA A 219 17.21 -4.57 10.05
C ALA A 219 16.10 -3.80 10.80
N HIS A 220 15.55 -2.73 10.20
CA HIS A 220 14.40 -2.04 10.77
C HIS A 220 13.18 -2.97 10.86
N ALA A 221 12.86 -3.68 9.78
CA ALA A 221 11.78 -4.65 9.78
C ALA A 221 11.99 -5.75 10.84
N GLU A 222 13.21 -6.26 10.99
CA GLU A 222 13.55 -7.22 12.03
C GLU A 222 13.22 -6.70 13.42
N ALA A 223 13.69 -5.50 13.76
CA ALA A 223 13.50 -4.92 15.09
C ALA A 223 12.02 -4.71 15.42
N GLU A 224 11.23 -4.24 14.45
CA GLU A 224 9.80 -4.01 14.66
C GLU A 224 9.00 -5.31 14.78
N ASN A 225 9.31 -6.33 13.98
CA ASN A 225 8.66 -7.64 14.11
C ASN A 225 9.05 -8.34 15.41
N TYR A 226 10.27 -8.13 15.90
CA TYR A 226 10.69 -8.68 17.19
C TYR A 226 9.85 -8.13 18.35
N LYS A 227 9.48 -6.83 18.31
CA LYS A 227 8.64 -6.19 19.34
C LYS A 227 7.16 -6.59 19.23
N ALA A 228 6.66 -6.77 18.01
CA ALA A 228 5.22 -6.89 17.75
C ALA A 228 4.67 -8.33 17.87
N LEU A 229 5.51 -9.34 17.68
CA LEU A 229 5.15 -10.76 17.69
C LEU A 229 5.71 -11.48 18.92
#